data_AF-A0A838SDS4-F1
#
_entry.id   AF-A0A838SDS4-F1
#
_cell.length_a   1.000
_cell.length_b   1.000
_cell.length_c   1.000
_cell.angle_alpha   90.00
_cell.angle_beta   90.00
_cell.angle_gamma   90.00
#
_symmetry.space_group_name_H-M   'P 1'
#
loop_
_entity.id
_entity.type
_entity.pdbx_description
1 polymer ?
#
loop_
_entity_poly.entity_id
_entity_poly.type
_entity_poly.pdbx_seq_one_letter_code
_entity_poly.pdbx_strand_id
1 'polypeptide(L)'
;PMIAHGYLDLMRELDVTCSHSRPRVSNDNPFSESQFKTQKYQSDYPGRFDSVSHAKQWCAGYFDWYNVEHHHSGLAGFTPEQVFTGRYREVARQKQRALDQRHARNPERFVRGKPTVRMPPATVAINPIVKNSEDECVIAERVNFPTLAAAGYRKEMLSLK
;
A
#
# COMPACT_ATOMS: atom_id res chain seq x y z
N PRO A 1 6.47 29.12 -26.30
CA PRO A 1 7.37 28.16 -25.59
C PRO A 1 6.53 27.19 -24.75
N MET A 2 6.66 25.87 -24.99
CA MET A 2 5.99 24.86 -24.18
C MET A 2 6.81 24.69 -22.88
N ILE A 3 6.34 25.27 -21.78
CA ILE A 3 6.97 25.13 -20.46
C ILE A 3 6.34 23.90 -19.82
N ALA A 4 7.11 22.84 -19.64
CA ALA A 4 6.65 21.69 -18.86
C ALA A 4 6.63 22.08 -17.38
N HIS A 5 5.49 21.85 -16.70
CA HIS A 5 5.41 21.98 -15.26
C HIS A 5 6.32 20.94 -14.59
N GLY A 6 6.98 21.33 -13.50
CA GLY A 6 7.82 20.40 -12.73
C GLY A 6 6.97 19.32 -12.07
N TYR A 7 7.52 18.11 -11.89
CA TYR A 7 6.83 17.00 -11.22
C TYR A 7 6.24 17.42 -9.85
N LEU A 8 6.99 18.19 -9.05
CA LEU A 8 6.54 18.67 -7.75
C LEU A 8 5.40 19.69 -7.84
N ASP A 9 5.36 20.51 -8.90
CA ASP A 9 4.26 21.45 -9.12
C ASP A 9 2.97 20.69 -9.43
N LEU A 10 3.05 19.66 -10.28
CA LEU A 10 1.91 18.79 -10.58
C LEU A 10 1.41 18.05 -9.34
N MET A 11 2.30 17.52 -8.51
CA MET A 11 1.89 16.85 -7.26
C MET A 11 1.18 17.84 -6.32
N ARG A 12 1.67 19.08 -6.22
CA ARG A 12 1.00 20.14 -5.44
C ARG A 12 -0.38 20.48 -6.01
N GLU A 13 -0.52 20.60 -7.33
CA GLU A 13 -1.81 20.85 -7.98
C GLU A 13 -2.83 19.73 -7.72
N LEU A 14 -2.36 18.49 -7.59
CA LEU A 14 -3.18 17.32 -7.24
C LEU A 14 -3.40 17.15 -5.73
N ASP A 15 -2.95 18.12 -4.91
CA ASP A 15 -3.00 18.05 -3.44
C ASP A 15 -2.29 16.81 -2.87
N VAL A 16 -1.22 16.36 -3.54
CA VAL A 16 -0.39 15.22 -3.16
C VAL A 16 0.85 15.69 -2.41
N THR A 17 0.89 15.45 -1.11
CA THR A 17 2.09 15.64 -0.30
C THR A 17 3.12 14.56 -0.61
N CYS A 18 4.22 14.93 -1.25
CA CYS A 18 5.32 14.02 -1.49
C CYS A 18 6.02 13.64 -0.18
N SER A 19 6.55 12.41 -0.12
CA SER A 19 7.40 11.95 0.97
C SER A 19 8.68 11.35 0.36
N HIS A 20 9.83 11.75 0.88
CA HIS A 20 11.13 11.29 0.38
C HIS A 20 11.80 10.37 1.39
N SER A 21 12.30 9.23 0.90
CA SER A 21 13.16 8.33 1.67
C SER A 21 14.53 8.98 1.93
N ARG A 22 15.21 8.54 2.99
CA ARG A 22 16.59 8.96 3.27
C ARG A 22 17.52 8.51 2.14
N PRO A 23 18.49 9.36 1.75
CA PRO A 23 19.49 8.97 0.78
C PRO A 23 20.22 7.68 1.21
N ARG A 24 20.27 6.69 0.33
CA ARG A 24 20.98 5.41 0.52
C ARG A 24 20.44 4.52 1.66
N VAL A 25 19.15 4.62 1.94
CA VAL A 25 18.49 3.81 2.98
C VAL A 25 17.37 2.97 2.35
N SER A 26 17.65 1.70 2.09
CA SER A 26 16.73 0.76 1.45
C SER A 26 15.48 0.46 2.29
N ASN A 27 15.64 0.39 3.62
CA ASN A 27 14.53 0.08 4.53
C ASN A 27 13.51 1.21 4.70
N ASP A 28 13.66 2.35 4.03
CA ASP A 28 12.67 3.42 4.00
C ASP A 28 11.55 3.16 2.97
N ASN A 29 11.62 2.08 2.17
CA ASN A 29 10.54 1.63 1.27
C ASN A 29 10.26 0.11 1.37
N PRO A 30 9.99 -0.42 2.58
CA PRO A 30 9.86 -1.85 2.83
C PRO A 30 8.69 -2.49 2.07
N PHE A 31 7.60 -1.75 1.80
CA PHE A 31 6.48 -2.29 1.02
C PHE A 31 6.83 -2.51 -0.44
N SER A 32 7.50 -1.56 -1.11
CA SER A 32 7.88 -1.76 -2.51
C SER A 32 8.94 -2.86 -2.65
N GLU A 33 9.92 -2.92 -1.74
CA GLU A 33 10.92 -4.00 -1.74
C GLU A 33 10.29 -5.38 -1.53
N SER A 34 9.36 -5.48 -0.58
CA SER A 34 8.59 -6.70 -0.35
C SER A 34 7.78 -7.10 -1.59
N GLN A 35 7.13 -6.13 -2.24
CA GLN A 35 6.36 -6.36 -3.46
C GLN A 35 7.26 -6.86 -4.60
N PHE A 36 8.43 -6.24 -4.83
CA PHE A 36 9.36 -6.68 -5.87
C PHE A 36 9.87 -8.09 -5.61
N LYS A 37 10.12 -8.44 -4.34
CA LYS A 37 10.45 -9.81 -3.97
C LYS A 37 9.29 -10.75 -4.33
N THR A 38 8.07 -10.46 -3.90
CA THR A 38 6.90 -11.31 -4.20
C THR A 38 6.68 -11.51 -5.70
N GLN A 39 6.90 -10.46 -6.50
CA GLN A 39 6.79 -10.53 -7.95
C GLN A 39 7.84 -11.48 -8.56
N LYS A 40 9.10 -11.36 -8.14
CA LYS A 40 10.20 -12.18 -8.67
C LYS A 40 10.15 -13.64 -8.24
N TYR A 41 9.43 -13.94 -7.16
CA TYR A 41 9.27 -15.29 -6.63
C TYR A 41 8.03 -16.01 -7.19
N GLN A 42 7.26 -15.37 -8.08
CA GLN A 42 6.22 -16.09 -8.81
C GLN A 42 6.82 -17.20 -9.66
N SER A 43 6.11 -18.32 -9.72
CA SER A 43 6.57 -19.52 -10.42
C SER A 43 6.79 -19.30 -11.91
N ASP A 44 6.07 -18.35 -12.52
CA ASP A 44 6.14 -18.01 -13.94
C ASP A 44 6.99 -16.76 -14.21
N TYR A 45 7.70 -16.22 -13.20
CA TYR A 45 8.61 -15.10 -13.42
C TYR A 45 9.75 -15.50 -14.36
N PRO A 46 9.96 -14.82 -15.49
CA PRO A 46 10.86 -15.28 -16.53
C PRO A 46 12.36 -15.09 -16.19
N GLY A 47 12.69 -14.47 -15.06
CA GLY A 47 14.07 -14.11 -14.70
C GLY A 47 14.58 -12.88 -15.44
N ARG A 48 14.41 -12.85 -16.78
CA ARG A 48 14.69 -11.74 -17.69
C ARG A 48 13.58 -11.61 -18.72
N PHE A 49 13.27 -10.39 -19.14
CA PHE A 49 12.30 -10.14 -20.20
C PHE A 49 13.00 -9.95 -21.54
N ASP A 50 12.43 -10.50 -22.61
CA ASP A 50 12.99 -10.40 -23.97
C ASP A 50 12.78 -9.01 -24.59
N SER A 51 11.74 -8.30 -24.15
CA SER A 51 11.39 -6.97 -24.64
C SER A 51 10.54 -6.20 -23.62
N VAL A 52 10.42 -4.89 -23.83
CA VAL A 52 9.48 -4.04 -23.06
C VAL A 52 8.04 -4.52 -23.23
N SER A 53 7.68 -5.04 -24.41
CA SER A 53 6.33 -5.57 -24.66
C SER A 53 6.07 -6.82 -23.83
N HIS A 54 7.03 -7.76 -23.81
CA HIS A 54 6.94 -8.96 -22.99
C HIS A 54 6.82 -8.58 -21.49
N ALA A 55 7.65 -7.65 -21.01
CA ALA A 55 7.57 -7.17 -19.63
C ALA A 55 6.20 -6.58 -19.28
N LYS A 56 5.62 -5.75 -20.16
CA LYS A 56 4.29 -5.16 -19.93
C LYS A 56 3.19 -6.21 -19.88
N GLN A 57 3.20 -7.17 -20.80
CA GLN A 57 2.22 -8.24 -20.85
C GLN A 57 2.28 -9.12 -19.60
N TRP A 58 3.48 -9.54 -19.20
CA TRP A 58 3.67 -10.33 -17.99
C TRP A 58 3.27 -9.56 -16.74
N CYS A 59 3.71 -8.30 -16.60
CA CYS A 59 3.36 -7.46 -15.46
C CYS A 59 1.84 -7.21 -15.36
N ALA A 60 1.15 -7.00 -16.48
CA ALA A 60 -0.31 -6.81 -16.47
C ALA A 60 -1.01 -8.05 -15.90
N GLY A 61 -0.69 -9.25 -16.42
CA GLY A 61 -1.24 -10.50 -15.92
C GLY A 61 -0.90 -10.74 -14.44
N TYR A 62 0.34 -10.46 -14.04
CA TYR A 62 0.76 -10.54 -12.64
C TYR A 62 -0.07 -9.63 -11.72
N PHE A 63 -0.27 -8.36 -12.10
CA PHE A 63 -0.99 -7.41 -11.25
C PHE A 63 -2.49 -7.70 -11.18
N ASP A 64 -3.08 -8.19 -12.27
CA ASP A 64 -4.47 -8.64 -12.25
C ASP A 64 -4.61 -9.79 -11.25
N TRP A 65 -3.83 -10.86 -11.42
CA TRP A 65 -3.83 -12.00 -10.50
C TRP A 65 -3.55 -11.57 -9.05
N TYR A 66 -2.51 -10.77 -8.81
CA TYR A 66 -2.10 -10.33 -7.47
C TYR A 66 -3.20 -9.58 -6.74
N ASN A 67 -3.93 -8.71 -7.46
CA ASN A 67 -4.94 -7.82 -6.87
C ASN A 67 -6.32 -8.46 -6.77
N VAL A 68 -6.72 -9.31 -7.71
CA VAL A 68 -8.11 -9.79 -7.82
C VAL A 68 -8.29 -11.27 -7.49
N GLU A 69 -7.24 -12.08 -7.61
CA GLU A 69 -7.32 -13.54 -7.43
C GLU A 69 -6.50 -14.04 -6.24
N HIS A 70 -5.28 -13.53 -6.05
CA HIS A 70 -4.39 -13.99 -5.01
C HIS A 70 -4.83 -13.53 -3.62
N HIS A 71 -5.02 -14.49 -2.71
CA HIS A 71 -5.43 -14.23 -1.33
C HIS A 71 -4.20 -14.12 -0.43
N HIS A 72 -4.01 -12.97 0.21
CA HIS A 72 -2.77 -12.66 0.94
C HIS A 72 -2.90 -12.98 2.42
N SER A 73 -1.93 -13.69 2.97
CA SER A 73 -1.89 -14.01 4.41
C SER A 73 -1.83 -12.76 5.29
N GLY A 74 -1.08 -11.73 4.86
CA GLY A 74 -1.03 -10.42 5.53
C GLY A 74 -2.35 -9.64 5.50
N LEU A 75 -3.26 -10.01 4.61
CA LEU A 75 -4.62 -9.47 4.51
C LEU A 75 -5.66 -10.46 5.03
N ALA A 76 -5.30 -11.36 5.97
CA ALA A 76 -6.21 -12.37 6.51
C ALA A 76 -6.90 -13.26 5.45
N GLY A 77 -6.21 -13.49 4.32
CA GLY A 77 -6.74 -14.24 3.19
C GLY A 77 -7.83 -13.50 2.43
N PHE A 78 -7.76 -12.18 2.32
CA PHE A 78 -8.51 -11.38 1.35
C PHE A 78 -7.59 -10.95 0.20
N THR A 79 -8.17 -10.56 -0.93
CA THR A 79 -7.42 -9.97 -2.04
C THR A 79 -7.20 -8.48 -1.81
N PRO A 80 -6.16 -7.86 -2.40
CA PRO A 80 -5.91 -6.43 -2.28
C PRO A 80 -7.09 -5.60 -2.77
N GLU A 81 -7.72 -6.00 -3.89
CA GLU A 81 -8.93 -5.35 -4.40
C GLU A 81 -10.05 -5.37 -3.35
N GLN A 82 -10.32 -6.53 -2.72
CA GLN A 82 -11.39 -6.64 -1.73
C GLN A 82 -11.18 -5.72 -0.53
N VAL A 83 -9.92 -5.54 -0.11
CA VAL A 83 -9.58 -4.65 0.99
C VAL A 83 -9.71 -3.20 0.54
N PHE A 84 -9.17 -2.85 -0.64
CA PHE A 84 -9.20 -1.50 -1.20
C PHE A 84 -10.63 -0.99 -1.41
N THR A 85 -11.52 -1.81 -1.97
CA THR A 85 -12.92 -1.44 -2.23
C THR A 85 -13.84 -1.61 -1.02
N GLY A 86 -13.33 -2.14 0.10
CA GLY A 86 -14.13 -2.44 1.30
C GLY A 86 -15.01 -3.70 1.18
N ARG A 87 -15.01 -4.37 0.03
CA ARG A 87 -15.77 -5.60 -0.26
C ARG A 87 -15.45 -6.75 0.70
N TYR A 88 -14.25 -6.75 1.29
CA TYR A 88 -13.83 -7.73 2.31
C TYR A 88 -14.83 -7.87 3.48
N ARG A 89 -15.59 -6.83 3.82
CA ARG A 89 -16.61 -6.87 4.88
C ARG A 89 -17.75 -7.82 4.55
N GLU A 90 -18.19 -7.83 3.29
CA GLU A 90 -19.21 -8.76 2.84
C GLU A 90 -18.69 -10.19 2.77
N VAL A 91 -17.49 -10.35 2.19
CA VAL A 91 -16.81 -11.65 2.12
C VAL A 91 -16.57 -12.21 3.52
N ALA A 92 -16.24 -11.37 4.51
CA ALA A 92 -16.07 -11.78 5.90
C ALA A 92 -17.37 -12.34 6.50
N ARG A 93 -18.52 -11.71 6.22
CA ARG A 93 -19.83 -12.25 6.66
C ARG A 93 -20.12 -13.61 6.03
N GLN A 94 -19.81 -13.78 4.75
CA GLN A 94 -19.97 -15.07 4.06
C GLN A 94 -19.06 -16.15 4.66
N LYS A 95 -17.77 -15.83 4.87
CA LYS A 95 -16.80 -16.71 5.53
C LYS A 95 -17.26 -17.09 6.95
N GLN A 96 -17.80 -16.14 7.72
CA GLN A 96 -18.28 -16.40 9.08
C GLN A 96 -19.48 -17.36 9.08
N ARG A 97 -20.43 -17.20 8.14
CA ARG A 97 -21.55 -18.14 8.01
C ARG A 97 -21.07 -19.57 7.72
N ALA A 98 -20.05 -19.73 6.87
CA ALA A 98 -19.48 -21.04 6.57
C ALA A 98 -18.80 -21.67 7.80
N LEU A 99 -18.05 -20.86 8.57
CA LEU A 99 -17.43 -21.28 9.83
C LEU A 99 -18.48 -21.69 10.87
N ASP A 100 -19.54 -20.91 11.00
CA ASP A 100 -20.66 -21.17 11.91
C ASP A 100 -21.36 -22.50 11.57
N GLN A 101 -21.65 -22.73 10.29
CA GLN A 101 -22.24 -23.98 9.80
C GLN A 101 -21.33 -25.17 10.07
N ARG A 102 -20.01 -25.03 9.85
CA ARG A 102 -19.06 -26.11 10.12
C ARG A 102 -18.98 -26.42 11.62
N HIS A 103 -18.95 -25.40 12.46
CA HIS A 103 -18.96 -25.56 13.91
C HIS A 103 -20.22 -26.26 14.40
N ALA A 104 -21.40 -25.87 13.91
CA ALA A 104 -22.67 -26.49 14.28
C ALA A 104 -22.73 -27.99 13.95
N ARG A 105 -22.07 -28.43 12.87
CA ARG A 105 -22.04 -29.85 12.46
C ARG A 105 -21.08 -30.71 13.28
N ASN A 106 -19.97 -30.15 13.77
CA ASN A 106 -18.91 -30.91 14.45
C ASN A 106 -18.27 -30.05 15.57
N PRO A 107 -19.02 -29.68 16.61
CA PRO A 107 -18.52 -28.78 17.66
C PRO A 107 -17.30 -29.35 18.39
N GLU A 108 -17.21 -30.68 18.54
CA GLU A 108 -16.12 -31.39 19.20
C GLU A 108 -14.74 -31.20 18.53
N ARG A 109 -14.70 -30.86 17.23
CA ARG A 109 -13.45 -30.53 16.52
C ARG A 109 -12.90 -29.15 16.88
N PHE A 110 -13.68 -28.31 17.55
CA PHE A 110 -13.33 -26.93 17.87
C PHE A 110 -13.09 -26.75 19.37
N VAL A 111 -11.96 -27.31 19.87
CA VAL A 111 -11.57 -27.26 21.29
C VAL A 111 -11.39 -25.83 21.86
N ARG A 112 -11.23 -24.83 21.00
CA ARG A 112 -11.14 -23.41 21.36
C ARG A 112 -12.45 -22.64 21.16
N GLY A 113 -13.56 -23.35 20.98
CA GLY A 113 -14.87 -22.78 20.73
C GLY A 113 -15.08 -22.35 19.28
N LYS A 114 -16.15 -21.58 19.06
CA LYS A 114 -16.63 -21.17 17.75
C LYS A 114 -15.55 -20.37 16.97
N PRO A 115 -15.14 -20.81 15.78
CA PRO A 115 -14.13 -20.10 14.99
C PRO A 115 -14.63 -18.76 14.47
N THR A 116 -13.75 -17.77 14.43
CA THR A 116 -14.03 -16.41 13.95
C THR A 116 -13.16 -16.03 12.75
N VAL A 117 -13.74 -15.29 11.80
CA VAL A 117 -13.00 -14.77 10.65
C VAL A 117 -12.04 -13.67 11.11
N ARG A 118 -10.78 -13.76 10.68
CA ARG A 118 -9.79 -12.69 10.88
C ARG A 118 -10.04 -11.56 9.89
N MET A 119 -9.88 -10.32 10.34
CA MET A 119 -10.03 -9.12 9.51
C MET A 119 -8.64 -8.59 9.11
N PRO A 120 -8.51 -7.93 7.94
CA PRO A 120 -7.27 -7.28 7.55
C PRO A 120 -6.96 -6.10 8.51
N PRO A 121 -5.69 -5.67 8.60
CA PRO A 121 -5.32 -4.52 9.43
C PRO A 121 -6.07 -3.26 8.97
N ALA A 122 -6.55 -2.46 9.93
CA ALA A 122 -7.25 -1.21 9.64
C ALA A 122 -6.33 -0.12 9.08
N THR A 123 -5.06 -0.14 9.51
CA THR A 123 -4.04 0.82 9.11
C THR A 123 -2.70 0.12 8.99
N VAL A 124 -1.93 0.49 7.97
CA VAL A 124 -0.53 0.12 7.79
C VAL A 124 0.25 1.38 7.44
N ALA A 125 1.48 1.50 7.93
CA ALA A 125 2.33 2.67 7.65
C ALA A 125 3.78 2.22 7.44
N ILE A 126 4.44 2.81 6.44
CA ILE A 126 5.90 2.68 6.24
C ILE A 126 6.61 3.54 7.29
N ASN A 127 6.19 4.81 7.38
CA ASN A 127 6.76 5.83 8.26
C ASN A 127 5.59 6.47 9.04
N PRO A 128 5.18 5.90 10.19
CA PRO A 128 4.07 6.45 10.96
C PRO A 128 4.45 7.83 11.52
N ILE A 129 3.62 8.84 11.28
CA ILE A 129 3.76 10.14 11.91
C ILE A 129 3.28 10.01 13.36
N VAL A 130 4.20 10.08 14.32
CA VAL A 130 3.87 10.07 15.75
C VAL A 130 3.39 11.47 16.12
N LYS A 131 2.14 11.62 16.57
CA LYS A 131 1.68 12.88 17.15
C LYS A 131 2.32 13.06 18.52
N ASN A 132 3.39 13.83 18.61
CA ASN A 132 3.83 14.34 19.90
C ASN A 132 2.87 15.45 20.33
N SER A 133 2.43 15.43 21.59
CA SER A 133 1.41 16.30 22.17
C SER A 133 1.80 17.79 22.27
N GLU A 134 3.00 18.16 21.83
CA GLU A 134 3.56 19.52 21.97
C GLU A 134 3.82 20.21 20.62
N ASP A 135 3.66 19.51 19.50
CA ASP A 135 3.76 20.12 18.19
C ASP A 135 2.35 20.46 17.72
N GLU A 136 1.98 21.74 17.83
CA GLU A 136 0.86 22.32 17.08
C GLU A 136 0.91 21.77 15.66
N CYS A 137 -0.25 21.38 15.12
CA CYS A 137 -0.42 20.78 13.81
C CYS A 137 0.33 21.59 12.73
N VAL A 138 1.62 21.28 12.54
CA VAL A 138 2.36 21.74 11.38
C VAL A 138 1.81 20.88 10.27
N ILE A 139 0.78 21.40 9.61
CA ILE A 139 0.40 20.96 8.28
C ILE A 139 1.68 21.15 7.48
N ALA A 140 2.46 20.08 7.35
CA ALA A 140 3.69 20.11 6.60
C ALA A 140 3.25 20.31 5.15
N GLU A 141 3.18 21.57 4.70
CA GLU A 141 3.05 21.99 3.29
C GLU A 141 4.18 21.40 2.40
N ARG A 142 5.02 20.52 2.95
CA ARG A 142 6.39 20.26 2.55
C ARG A 142 6.77 18.82 2.93
N VAL A 143 7.39 18.12 1.97
CA VAL A 143 8.05 16.82 2.11
C VAL A 143 8.75 16.64 3.46
N ASN A 144 8.59 15.45 4.05
CA ASN A 144 9.08 15.04 5.37
C ASN A 144 10.62 15.14 5.59
N PHE A 145 11.39 15.54 4.58
CA PHE A 145 12.85 15.68 4.68
C PHE A 145 13.29 17.09 4.28
N PRO A 146 14.38 17.64 4.88
CA PRO A 146 15.01 18.89 4.45
C PRO A 146 15.73 18.77 3.09
N THR A 147 15.20 18.00 2.14
CA THR A 147 15.70 17.88 0.76
C THR A 147 15.18 18.97 -0.17
N LEU A 148 14.24 19.80 0.29
CA LEU A 148 13.62 20.87 -0.50
C LEU A 148 14.63 21.88 -1.07
N ALA A 149 15.62 22.29 -0.28
CA ALA A 149 16.65 23.21 -0.75
C ALA A 149 17.50 22.60 -1.89
N ALA A 150 17.78 21.29 -1.81
CA ALA A 150 18.51 20.56 -2.85
C ALA A 150 17.64 20.26 -4.09
N ALA A 151 16.32 20.17 -3.93
CA ALA A 151 15.35 20.01 -5.02
C ALA A 151 14.99 21.33 -5.72
N GLY A 152 15.69 22.43 -5.42
CA GLY A 152 15.48 23.73 -6.06
C GLY A 152 14.24 24.50 -5.57
N TYR A 153 13.59 24.03 -4.50
CA TYR A 153 12.44 24.72 -3.93
C TYR A 153 12.88 25.99 -3.21
N ARG A 154 12.47 27.16 -3.74
CA ARG A 154 12.59 28.44 -3.04
C ARG A 154 11.28 28.73 -2.31
N LYS A 155 11.36 28.94 -1.00
CA LYS A 155 10.23 29.40 -0.18
C LYS A 155 9.84 30.80 -0.66
N GLU A 156 8.78 30.94 -1.44
CA GLU A 156 8.14 32.24 -1.62
C GLU A 156 7.52 32.62 -0.28
N MET A 157 8.10 33.61 0.38
CA MET A 157 7.47 34.26 1.53
C MET A 157 6.22 34.95 0.99
N LEU A 158 5.06 34.35 1.20
CA LEU A 158 3.80 35.09 1.14
C LEU A 158 3.90 36.20 2.19
N SER A 159 4.15 37.41 1.71
CA SER A 159 3.97 38.64 2.49
C SER A 159 2.49 38.69 2.84
N LEU A 160 2.16 38.35 4.09
CA LEU A 160 0.90 38.77 4.67
C LEU A 160 0.88 40.30 4.65
N LYS A 161 -0.04 40.87 3.87
CA LYS A 161 -0.48 42.25 4.03
C LYS A 161 -1.42 42.31 5.22
#